data_AF-A0A7X6ZR90-F1
#
_entry.id   AF-A0A7X6ZR90-F1
#
_cell.length_a   1.000
_cell.length_b   1.000
_cell.length_c   1.000
_cell.angle_alpha   90.00
_cell.angle_beta   90.00
_cell.angle_gamma   90.00
#
_symmetry.space_group_name_H-M   'P 1'
#
loop_
_entity.id
_entity.type
_entity.pdbx_description
1 polymer ?
#
loop_
_entity_poly.entity_id
_entity_poly.type
_entity_poly.pdbx_seq_one_letter_code
_entity_poly.pdbx_strand_id
1 'polypeptide(L)'
;MSEIKPIREKWRGKTSGRERFNKQMNFQSPDRSFNMEFGYWDENFGIWEMFRRNNIKNNYEADIFFNFDRISVIGGNTWMQPHFPHTVLERKAESE
;
A
#
# COMPACT_ATOMS: atom_id res chain seq x y z
N MET A 1 17.83 2.16 -1.43
CA MET A 1 16.59 2.55 -0.71
C MET A 1 16.98 2.90 0.71
N SER A 2 16.50 4.02 1.24
CA SER A 2 16.65 4.34 2.66
C SER A 2 15.94 3.30 3.51
N GLU A 3 16.60 2.78 4.53
CA GLU A 3 16.02 1.80 5.45
C GLU A 3 14.96 2.48 6.32
N ILE A 4 13.68 2.12 6.14
CA ILE A 4 12.56 2.64 6.94
C ILE A 4 12.49 1.88 8.26
N LYS A 5 12.63 2.59 9.38
CA LYS A 5 12.51 2.01 10.72
C LYS A 5 11.08 2.12 11.25
N PRO A 6 10.51 1.05 11.82
CA PRO A 6 9.22 1.12 12.49
C PRO A 6 9.21 2.16 13.62
N ILE A 7 8.15 2.96 13.70
CA ILE A 7 7.95 3.92 14.80
C ILE A 7 7.64 3.22 16.13
N ARG A 8 7.07 2.00 16.06
CA ARG A 8 6.70 1.19 17.22
C ARG A 8 6.98 -0.29 16.98
N GLU A 9 7.12 -1.03 18.08
CA GLU A 9 7.14 -2.49 18.04
C GLU A 9 5.86 -3.03 17.43
N LYS A 10 5.97 -4.19 16.77
CA LYS A 10 4.84 -4.84 16.14
C LYS A 10 3.86 -5.29 17.21
N TRP A 11 2.56 -5.15 16.92
CA TRP A 11 1.54 -5.64 17.84
C TRP A 11 1.69 -7.15 18.04
N ARG A 12 1.94 -7.54 19.30
CA ARG A 12 2.12 -8.91 19.76
C ARG A 12 1.01 -9.82 19.22
N GLY A 13 1.42 -11.01 18.79
CA GLY A 13 0.55 -12.06 18.27
C GLY A 13 1.24 -13.41 18.40
N LYS A 14 0.43 -14.46 18.45
CA LYS A 14 0.86 -15.87 18.48
C LYS A 14 0.93 -16.48 17.08
N THR A 15 0.17 -15.95 16.13
CA THR A 15 0.06 -16.46 14.76
C THR A 15 0.74 -15.53 13.76
N SER A 16 1.08 -16.07 12.58
CA SER A 16 1.64 -15.27 11.49
C SER A 16 0.59 -14.30 10.92
N GLY A 17 1.04 -13.21 10.27
CA GLY A 17 0.14 -12.28 9.59
C GLY A 17 -0.75 -12.94 8.54
N ARG A 18 -0.19 -13.89 7.76
CA ARG A 18 -0.93 -14.66 6.75
C ARG A 18 -2.01 -15.54 7.37
N GLU A 19 -1.69 -16.25 8.44
CA GLU A 19 -2.65 -17.09 9.15
C GLU A 19 -3.77 -16.26 9.77
N ARG A 20 -3.43 -15.12 10.37
CA ARG A 20 -4.39 -14.15 10.93
C ARG A 20 -5.35 -13.64 9.87
N PHE A 21 -4.83 -13.20 8.71
CA PHE A 21 -5.64 -12.75 7.59
C PHE A 21 -6.62 -13.84 7.14
N ASN A 22 -6.13 -15.06 6.92
CA ASN A 22 -6.97 -16.18 6.51
C ASN A 22 -8.06 -16.51 7.53
N LYS A 23 -7.74 -16.52 8.83
CA LYS A 23 -8.73 -16.76 9.89
C LYS A 23 -9.83 -15.69 9.89
N GLN A 24 -9.43 -14.41 9.84
CA GLN A 24 -10.36 -13.29 9.85
C GLN A 24 -11.28 -13.28 8.62
N MET A 25 -10.75 -13.57 7.42
CA MET A 25 -11.54 -13.64 6.19
C MET A 25 -12.47 -14.86 6.12
N ASN A 26 -12.25 -15.88 6.96
CA ASN A 26 -13.06 -17.10 7.02
C ASN A 26 -13.87 -17.21 8.33
N PHE A 27 -14.15 -16.08 9.00
CA PHE A 27 -14.98 -16.01 10.21
C PHE A 27 -14.50 -16.91 11.37
N GLN A 28 -13.20 -17.22 11.41
CA GLN A 28 -12.57 -17.92 12.53
C GLN A 28 -12.04 -16.90 13.54
N SER A 29 -11.73 -17.34 14.76
CA SER A 29 -11.16 -16.46 15.80
C SER A 29 -9.63 -16.32 15.63
N PRO A 30 -9.11 -15.15 15.18
CA PRO A 30 -7.68 -14.89 15.22
C PRO A 30 -7.22 -14.53 16.63
N ASP A 31 -5.89 -14.50 16.84
CA ASP A 31 -5.27 -14.07 18.10
C ASP A 31 -5.39 -12.56 18.36
N ARG A 32 -5.51 -11.76 17.29
CA ARG A 32 -5.89 -10.34 17.25
C ARG A 32 -6.40 -10.01 15.84
N SER A 33 -7.00 -8.84 15.66
CA SER A 33 -7.37 -8.36 14.32
C SER A 33 -6.14 -8.18 13.42
N PHE A 34 -6.29 -8.52 12.15
CA PHE A 34 -5.33 -8.17 11.09
C PHE A 34 -5.30 -6.64 10.95
N ASN A 35 -4.10 -6.06 11.05
CA ASN A 35 -3.92 -4.61 11.07
C ASN A 35 -3.40 -4.15 9.70
N MET A 36 -4.23 -3.44 8.94
CA MET A 36 -3.89 -2.89 7.63
C MET A 36 -4.53 -1.52 7.45
N GLU A 37 -3.91 -0.69 6.63
CA GLU A 37 -4.41 0.64 6.25
C GLU A 37 -4.89 0.62 4.79
N PHE A 38 -5.89 1.44 4.46
CA PHE A 38 -6.43 1.54 3.10
C PHE A 38 -5.50 2.32 2.17
N GLY A 39 -4.82 3.32 2.73
CA GLY A 39 -3.83 4.14 2.05
C GLY A 39 -4.02 5.62 2.33
N TYR A 40 -2.97 6.38 2.05
CA TYR A 40 -2.92 7.82 2.18
C TYR A 40 -3.01 8.47 0.80
N TRP A 41 -3.62 9.66 0.76
CA TRP A 41 -3.53 10.56 -0.38
C TRP A 41 -2.08 11.03 -0.60
N ASP A 42 -1.69 11.31 -1.84
CA ASP A 42 -0.32 11.66 -2.19
C ASP A 42 0.16 12.93 -1.46
N GLU A 43 -0.74 13.88 -1.22
CA GLU A 43 -0.46 15.13 -0.51
C GLU A 43 -0.07 14.87 0.95
N ASN A 44 -0.57 13.79 1.57
CA ASN A 44 -0.26 13.48 2.97
C ASN A 44 1.23 13.26 3.19
N PHE A 45 1.94 12.65 2.23
CA PHE A 45 3.38 12.40 2.33
C PHE A 45 4.20 13.71 2.33
N GLY A 46 3.66 14.78 1.73
CA GLY A 46 4.26 16.11 1.72
C GLY A 46 3.82 17.02 2.87
N ILE A 47 2.63 16.84 3.42
CA ILE A 47 2.06 17.73 4.45
C ILE A 47 2.44 17.24 5.85
N TRP A 48 2.23 15.95 6.12
CA TRP A 48 2.31 15.41 7.47
C TRP A 48 3.75 15.30 7.96
N GLU A 49 4.04 15.90 9.12
CA GLU A 49 5.39 15.99 9.66
C GLU A 49 6.04 14.62 9.86
N MET A 50 5.26 13.63 10.31
CA MET A 50 5.77 12.27 10.53
C MET A 50 6.26 11.60 9.26
N PHE A 51 5.65 11.88 8.10
CA PHE A 51 6.11 11.34 6.83
C PHE A 51 7.33 12.10 6.30
N ARG A 52 7.28 13.44 6.33
CA ARG A 52 8.42 14.28 5.93
C ARG A 52 9.70 13.99 6.73
N ARG A 53 9.58 13.92 8.05
CA ARG A 53 10.75 13.72 8.94
C ARG A 53 11.38 12.34 8.80
N ASN A 54 10.59 11.34 8.41
CA ASN A 54 11.04 9.96 8.22
C ASN A 54 11.23 9.61 6.73
N ASN A 55 11.15 10.59 5.83
CA ASN A 55 11.32 10.43 4.38
C ASN A 55 10.40 9.34 3.78
N ILE A 56 9.15 9.29 4.24
CA ILE A 56 8.10 8.38 3.75
C ILE A 56 7.39 9.03 2.55
N LYS A 57 7.37 8.34 1.42
CA LYS A 57 6.90 8.89 0.12
C LYS A 57 5.76 8.11 -0.51
N ASN A 58 5.40 6.96 0.03
CA ASN A 58 4.35 6.10 -0.50
C ASN A 58 3.77 5.17 0.59
N ASN A 59 2.66 4.51 0.26
CA ASN A 59 1.95 3.61 1.17
C ASN A 59 2.81 2.41 1.62
N TYR A 60 3.63 1.84 0.74
CA TYR A 60 4.49 0.72 1.10
C TYR A 60 5.49 1.09 2.19
N GLU A 61 6.11 2.27 2.09
CA GLU A 61 7.00 2.79 3.12
C GLU A 61 6.25 3.13 4.42
N ALA A 62 5.02 3.67 4.32
CA ALA A 62 4.18 3.95 5.48
C ALA A 62 3.78 2.67 6.23
N ASP A 63 3.48 1.59 5.52
CA ASP A 63 3.15 0.29 6.11
C ASP A 63 4.31 -0.28 6.94
N ILE A 64 5.54 -0.11 6.44
CA ILE A 64 6.76 -0.48 7.17
C ILE A 64 6.94 0.43 8.39
N PHE A 65 6.75 1.74 8.21
CA PHE A 65 6.90 2.73 9.28
C PHE A 65 5.93 2.48 10.44
N PHE A 66 4.66 2.17 10.17
CA PHE A 66 3.66 1.88 11.21
C PHE A 66 3.64 0.41 11.67
N ASN A 67 4.46 -0.44 11.05
CA ASN A 67 4.60 -1.84 11.41
C ASN A 67 3.30 -2.66 11.24
N PHE A 68 2.56 -2.39 10.16
CA PHE A 68 1.32 -3.10 9.85
C PHE A 68 1.55 -4.58 9.52
N ASP A 69 0.47 -5.35 9.44
CA ASP A 69 0.56 -6.72 8.95
C ASP A 69 0.83 -6.70 7.44
N ARG A 70 1.84 -7.47 7.02
CA ARG A 70 2.32 -7.45 5.63
C ARG A 70 1.24 -7.99 4.69
N ILE A 71 0.81 -7.14 3.77
CA ILE A 71 0.07 -7.51 2.57
C ILE A 71 0.87 -7.04 1.35
N SER A 72 0.96 -7.87 0.33
CA SER A 72 1.69 -7.53 -0.88
C SER A 72 1.06 -8.25 -2.06
N VAL A 73 0.92 -7.56 -3.18
CA VAL A 73 0.42 -8.13 -4.42
C VAL A 73 1.60 -8.44 -5.32
N ILE A 74 1.58 -9.61 -5.96
CA ILE A 74 2.46 -9.91 -7.08
C ILE A 74 1.71 -9.49 -8.34
N GLY A 75 2.16 -8.39 -8.94
CA GLY A 75 1.63 -7.92 -10.22
C GLY A 75 2.29 -8.63 -11.41
N GLY A 76 1.66 -8.52 -12.57
CA GLY A 76 2.21 -8.85 -13.87
C GLY A 76 1.65 -7.89 -14.90
N ASN A 77 2.15 -7.92 -16.14
CA ASN A 77 1.43 -7.25 -17.21
C ASN A 77 0.14 -8.04 -17.49
N THR A 78 -0.99 -7.53 -16.99
CA THR A 78 -2.32 -8.10 -17.22
C THR A 78 -2.95 -7.59 -18.52
N TRP A 79 -2.18 -6.86 -19.33
CA TRP A 79 -2.58 -6.24 -20.58
C TRP A 79 -1.73 -6.72 -21.76
N MET A 80 -2.08 -6.29 -22.97
CA MET A 80 -1.34 -6.63 -24.18
C MET A 80 0.10 -6.13 -24.12
N GLN A 81 1.04 -7.04 -24.42
CA GLN A 81 2.46 -6.73 -24.59
C GLN A 81 2.98 -7.37 -25.88
N PRO A 82 3.37 -6.57 -26.89
CA PRO A 82 3.43 -5.10 -26.90
C PRO A 82 2.05 -4.45 -26.99
N HIS A 83 1.97 -3.16 -26.64
CA HIS A 83 0.79 -2.34 -26.87
C HIS A 83 0.69 -1.96 -28.35
N PHE A 84 -0.53 -1.68 -28.82
CA PHE A 84 -0.72 -1.04 -30.12
C PHE A 84 -0.15 0.39 -30.09
N PRO A 85 0.44 0.88 -31.19
CA PRO A 85 0.91 2.25 -31.28
C PRO A 85 -0.28 3.23 -31.15
N HIS A 86 -0.10 4.29 -30.37
CA HIS A 86 -1.10 5.33 -30.20
C HIS A 86 -0.96 6.41 -31.29
N THR A 87 -2.02 6.63 -32.06
CA THR A 87 -2.11 7.68 -33.08
C THR A 87 -3.38 8.49 -32.87
N VAL A 88 -3.27 9.82 -32.79
CA VAL A 88 -4.43 10.72 -32.76
C VAL A 88 -4.96 10.89 -34.18
N LEU A 89 -6.21 10.51 -34.43
CA LEU A 89 -6.85 10.68 -35.74
C LEU A 89 -7.46 12.07 -35.91
N GLU A 90 -8.02 12.65 -34.84
CA GLU A 90 -8.67 13.96 -34.86
C GLU A 90 -8.67 14.56 -33.44
N ARG A 91 -8.51 15.89 -33.32
CA ARG A 91 -8.72 16.63 -32.07
C ARG A 91 -9.75 17.72 -32.33
N LYS A 92 -10.85 17.71 -31.57
CA LYS A 92 -11.86 18.78 -31.58
C LYS A 92 -11.54 19.76 -30.45
N ALA A 93 -11.76 21.05 -30.68
CA ALA A 93 -11.63 22.06 -29.64
C ALA A 93 -12.72 21.84 -28.58
N GLU A 94 -12.35 21.92 -27.30
CA GLU A 94 -13.32 22.03 -26.22
C GLU A 94 -13.95 23.43 -26.29
N SER A 95 -15.28 23.49 -26.21
CA SER A 95 -16.04 24.74 -26.16
C SER A 95 -15.82 25.44 -24.81
N GLU A 96 -15.55 26.75 -24.84
CA GLU A 96 -15.48 27.64 -23.67
C GLU A 96 -16.76 27.66 -22.84
#